data_AF-A0A5J5T1S8-F1
#
_entry.id   AF-A0A5J5T1S8-F1
#
_cell.length_a   1.000
_cell.length_b   1.000
_cell.length_c   1.000
_cell.angle_alpha   90.00
_cell.angle_beta   90.00
_cell.angle_gamma   90.00
#
_symmetry.space_group_name_H-M   'P 1'
#
loop_
_entity.id
_entity.type
_entity.pdbx_description
1 polymer ?
#
loop_
_entity_poly.entity_id
_entity_poly.type
_entity_poly.pdbx_seq_one_letter_code
_entity_poly.pdbx_strand_id
1 'polypeptide(L)' 'MLFLLTVLNVAYVLDPNLQAVEDPAPNANFEEIAKVVELKKKREEDNFTCRGHILNTLSDRLYDLYMSMQSLVEI' A
#
# COMPACT_ATOMS: atom_id res chain seq x y z
N MET A 1 -12.24 2.23 -2.50
CA MET A 1 -11.19 2.39 -1.47
C MET A 1 -9.90 2.97 -2.02
N LEU A 2 -9.51 2.67 -3.27
CA LEU A 2 -8.32 3.25 -3.91
C LEU A 2 -8.22 4.77 -3.80
N PHE A 3 -9.30 5.53 -4.05
CA PHE A 3 -9.30 6.99 -3.94
C PHE A 3 -8.77 7.49 -2.59
N LEU A 4 -9.27 6.94 -1.48
CA LEU A 4 -8.82 7.32 -0.13
C LEU A 4 -7.35 6.96 0.09
N LEU A 5 -6.91 5.79 -0.38
CA LEU A 5 -5.51 5.37 -0.27
C LEU A 5 -4.57 6.24 -1.09
N THR A 6 -5.02 6.75 -2.24
CA THR A 6 -4.28 7.71 -3.07
C THR A 6 -4.18 9.07 -2.38
N VAL A 7 -5.28 9.56 -1.77
CA VAL A 7 -5.27 10.81 -0.98
C VAL A 7 -4.33 10.71 0.21
N LEU A 8 -4.28 9.56 0.87
CA LEU A 8 -3.35 9.27 1.97
C LEU A 8 -1.93 8.94 1.49
N ASN A 9 -1.70 8.89 0.17
CA ASN A 9 -0.43 8.55 -0.47
C ASN A 9 0.17 7.20 0.01
N VAL A 10 -0.69 6.19 0.20
CA VAL A 10 -0.29 4.82 0.60
C VAL A 10 -0.78 3.75 -0.39
N ALA A 11 -1.48 4.14 -1.46
CA ALA A 11 -2.01 3.18 -2.45
C ALA A 11 -0.93 2.25 -3.04
N TYR A 12 0.32 2.73 -3.11
CA TYR A 12 1.46 1.98 -3.63
C TYR A 12 1.79 0.71 -2.80
N VAL A 13 1.39 0.62 -1.52
CA VAL A 13 1.64 -0.57 -0.68
C VAL A 13 0.86 -1.80 -1.14
N LEU A 14 -0.12 -1.60 -2.01
CA LEU A 14 -0.92 -2.67 -2.62
C LEU A 14 -0.25 -3.29 -3.85
N ASP A 15 0.79 -2.66 -4.40
CA ASP A 15 1.50 -3.18 -5.56
C ASP A 15 2.47 -4.31 -5.14
N PRO A 16 2.23 -5.56 -5.56
CA PRO A 16 3.12 -6.68 -5.25
C PRO A 16 4.47 -6.60 -6.00
N ASN A 17 4.54 -5.80 -7.08
CA ASN A 17 5.74 -5.61 -7.90
C ASN A 17 6.41 -4.26 -7.65
N LEU A 18 6.10 -3.63 -6.52
CA LEU A 18 6.63 -2.31 -6.18
C LEU A 18 8.17 -2.36 -6.16
N GLN A 19 8.78 -1.68 -7.14
CA GLN A 19 10.25 -1.65 -7.27
C GLN A 19 10.88 -1.08 -6.01
N ALA A 20 11.95 -1.72 -5.53
CA ALA A 20 12.74 -1.21 -4.41
C ALA A 20 13.23 0.22 -4.70
N VAL A 21 13.30 1.04 -3.66
CA VAL A 21 13.86 2.38 -3.78
C VAL A 21 15.36 2.21 -4.05
N GLU A 22 15.84 2.74 -5.18
CA GLU A 22 17.26 2.68 -5.55
C GLU A 22 18.14 3.34 -4.48
N ASP A 23 19.36 2.84 -4.34
CA ASP A 23 20.35 3.49 -3.50
C ASP A 23 20.80 4.81 -4.13
N PRO A 24 21.22 5.80 -3.32
CA PRO A 24 21.72 7.05 -3.83
C PRO A 24 22.90 6.82 -4.80
N ALA A 25 22.96 7.61 -5.87
CA ALA A 25 24.09 7.56 -6.78
C ALA A 25 25.40 7.89 -6.05
N PRO A 26 26.56 7.36 -6.49
CA PRO A 26 27.85 7.59 -5.82
C PRO A 26 28.26 9.08 -5.74
N ASN A 27 27.71 9.91 -6.62
CA ASN A 27 27.93 11.35 -6.69
C ASN A 27 26.74 12.18 -6.17
N ALA A 28 25.76 11.54 -5.54
CA ALA A 28 24.59 12.21 -5.00
C ALA A 28 25.00 13.18 -3.88
N ASN A 29 24.33 14.32 -3.82
CA ASN A 29 24.55 15.27 -2.74
C ASN A 29 23.90 14.78 -1.43
N PHE A 30 24.24 15.42 -0.31
CA PHE A 30 23.71 15.03 1.01
C PHE A 30 22.18 15.12 1.11
N GLU A 31 21.56 16.07 0.42
CA GLU A 31 20.11 16.27 0.41
C GLU A 31 19.39 15.15 -0.35
N GLU A 32 19.94 14.71 -1.48
CA GLU A 32 19.45 13.58 -2.27
C GLU A 32 19.54 12.28 -1.49
N ILE A 33 20.67 12.06 -0.81
CA ILE A 33 20.86 10.90 0.06
C ILE A 33 19.81 10.90 1.20
N ALA A 34 19.61 12.05 1.86
CA ALA A 34 18.62 12.18 2.92
C ALA A 34 17.20 11.88 2.45
N LYS A 35 16.79 12.39 1.28
CA LYS A 35 15.48 12.11 0.68
C LYS A 35 15.27 10.62 0.40
N VAL A 36 16.29 9.93 -0.13
CA VAL A 36 16.20 8.48 -0.40
C VAL A 36 16.06 7.70 0.90
N VAL A 37 16.81 8.04 1.94
CA VAL A 37 16.73 7.39 3.25
C VAL A 37 15.36 7.61 3.90
N GLU A 38 14.85 8.84 3.86
CA GLU A 38 13.54 9.18 4.39
C GLU A 38 12.41 8.44 3.65
N LEU A 39 12.50 8.37 2.32
CA LEU A 39 11.54 7.66 1.49
C LEU A 39 11.56 6.15 1.76
N LYS A 40 12.74 5.54 1.92
CA LYS A 40 12.89 4.12 2.30
C LYS A 40 12.22 3.85 3.65
N LYS A 41 12.52 4.68 4.65
CA LYS A 41 11.94 4.56 5.99
C LYS A 41 10.42 4.69 5.97
N LYS A 42 9.90 5.73 5.31
CA LYS A 42 8.45 5.94 5.17
C LYS A 42 7.78 4.73 4.51
N ARG A 43 8.37 4.20 3.44
CA ARG A 43 7.82 3.02 2.75
C ARG A 43 7.75 1.80 3.66
N GLU A 44 8.79 1.57 4.45
CA GLU A 44 8.83 0.44 5.38
C GLU A 44 7.76 0.57 6.47
N GLU A 45 7.61 1.78 7.03
CA GLU A 45 6.55 2.11 7.99
C GLU A 45 5.15 1.94 7.39
N ASP A 46 4.88 2.52 6.21
CA ASP A 46 3.60 2.40 5.51
C ASP A 46 3.28 0.93 5.20
N ASN A 47 4.27 0.14 4.79
CA ASN A 47 4.07 -1.28 4.52
C ASN A 47 3.74 -2.07 5.79
N PHE A 48 4.48 -1.81 6.87
CA PHE A 48 4.28 -2.48 8.17
C PHE A 48 2.92 -2.12 8.79
N THR A 49 2.56 -0.83 8.80
CA THR A 49 1.37 -0.34 9.47
C THR A 49 0.11 -0.46 8.61
N CYS A 50 0.19 -0.29 7.29
CA CYS A 50 -1.02 -0.18 6.47
C CYS A 50 -1.36 -1.45 5.70
N ARG A 51 -0.38 -2.21 5.18
CA ARG A 51 -0.66 -3.26 4.18
C ARG A 51 -1.61 -4.34 4.68
N GLY A 52 -1.35 -4.88 5.88
CA GLY A 52 -2.22 -5.91 6.47
C GLY A 52 -3.64 -5.41 6.73
N HIS A 53 -3.77 -4.23 7.34
CA HIS A 53 -5.08 -3.65 7.64
C HIS A 53 -5.89 -3.30 6.39
N ILE A 54 -5.24 -2.75 5.36
CA ILE A 54 -5.92 -2.42 4.11
C ILE A 54 -6.40 -3.70 3.41
N LEU A 55 -5.53 -4.71 3.29
CA LEU A 55 -5.87 -5.97 2.63
C LEU A 55 -6.99 -6.71 3.36
N ASN A 56 -6.96 -6.73 4.70
CA ASN A 56 -8.05 -7.32 5.50
C ASN A 56 -9.35 -6.58 5.26
N THR A 57 -9.38 -5.25 5.36
CA THR A 57 -10.59 -4.46 5.13
C THR A 57 -11.15 -4.63 3.71
N LEU A 58 -10.28 -4.74 2.70
CA LEU A 58 -10.70 -5.05 1.32
C LEU A 58 -11.31 -6.45 1.23
N SER A 59 -10.69 -7.44 1.86
CA SER A 59 -11.13 -8.83 1.85
C SER A 59 -12.46 -9.01 2.58
N ASP A 60 -12.63 -8.37 3.74
CA ASP A 60 -13.88 -8.39 4.52
C ASP A 60 -15.04 -7.83 3.69
N ARG A 61 -14.85 -6.66 3.06
CA ARG A 61 -15.88 -6.07 2.18
C ARG A 61 -16.20 -6.94 0.97
N LEU A 62 -15.19 -7.60 0.40
CA LEU A 62 -15.40 -8.53 -0.71
C LEU A 62 -16.19 -9.76 -0.26
N TYR A 63 -15.88 -10.28 0.93
CA TYR A 63 -16.58 -11.40 1.53
C TYR A 63 -18.04 -11.05 1.82
N ASP A 64 -18.32 -9.90 2.43
CA ASP A 64 -19.67 -9.41 2.68
C ASP A 64 -20.48 -9.31 1.38
N LEU A 65 -19.87 -8.76 0.32
CA LEU A 65 -20.50 -8.67 -1.00
C LEU A 65 -20.78 -10.05 -1.58
N TYR A 66 -19.82 -10.98 -1.52
CA TYR A 66 -20.00 -12.34 -2.02
C TYR A 66 -21.13 -13.07 -1.30
N MET A 67 -21.16 -13.00 0.04
CA MET A 67 -22.20 -13.63 0.85
C MET A 67 -23.57 -13.01 0.59
N SER A 68 -23.63 -11.69 0.38
CA SER A 68 -24.89 -11.03 -0.01
C SER A 68 -25.43 -11.54 -1.36
N MET A 69 -24.55 -11.86 -2.32
CA MET A 69 -24.95 -12.43 -3.60
C MET A 69 -25.37 -13.89 -3.48
N GLN A 70 -24.68 -14.71 -2.68
CA GLN A 70 -25.10 -16.10 -2.46
C GLN A 70 -26.48 -16.18 -1.81
N SER A 71 -26.77 -15.32 -0.81
CA SER A 71 -28.10 -15.22 -0.20
C SER A 71 -29.20 -14.85 -1.20
N LEU A 72 -28.89 -14.15 -2.29
CA LEU A 72 -29.83 -13.80 -3.35
C LEU A 72 -30.03 -14.94 -4.36
N VAL A 73 -29.08 -15.87 -4.47
CA VAL A 73 -29.11 -17.01 -5.40
C VAL A 73 -29.73 -18.26 -4.75
N GLU A 74 -29.72 -18.36 -3.41
CA GLU A 74 -30.37 -19.46 -2.67
C GLU A 74 -31.90 -19.31 -2.51
N ILE A 75 -32.52 -18.29 -3.10
CA ILE A 75 -33.99 -18.04 -3.12
C ILE A 75 -34.56 -18.39 -4.49
#